data_AF-A0A966VB44-F1
#
_entry.id   AF-A0A966VB44-F1
#
_cell.length_a   1.000
_cell.length_b   1.000
_cell.length_c   1.000
_cell.angle_alpha   90.00
_cell.angle_beta   90.00
_cell.angle_gamma   90.00
#
_symmetry.space_group_name_H-M   'P 1'
#
loop_
_entity.id
_entity.type
_entity.pdbx_description
1 polymer ?
#
loop_
_entity_poly.entity_id
_entity_poly.type
_entity_poly.pdbx_seq_one_letter_code
_entity_poly.pdbx_strand_id
1 'polypeptide(L)'
;MEEHMSSVVAEWPASSPELKDLFSAQAKALGALRNAPRTSKSHFGMYADLATLIDTIREPLAQHGLAFGQSFCIYDEGYDVLITTLHHESGQFVRSFNRIKANLPPQQYAATATYMKRVALAAIVGVAAEDEDDGEEATRAAVVSNVEDEARIEKIGMAKLREAKTDEERAEILSKAEKRVQEGTLSREALVRLASAAVDAAVAKPKPAATPKTQAARTPAAAAQ
;
A
#
# COMPACT_ATOMS: atom_id res chain seq x y z
N MET A 1 7.98 -24.19 -12.97
CA MET A 1 8.28 -22.93 -12.23
C MET A 1 9.78 -22.65 -12.24
N GLU A 2 10.61 -23.66 -11.98
CA GLU A 2 12.09 -23.59 -12.09
C GLU A 2 12.60 -23.30 -13.52
N GLU A 3 11.98 -23.88 -14.55
CA GLU A 3 12.40 -23.68 -15.95
C GLU A 3 12.17 -22.25 -16.48
N HIS A 4 11.12 -21.55 -16.03
CA HIS A 4 10.88 -20.14 -16.39
C HIS A 4 11.85 -19.20 -15.67
N MET A 5 12.27 -19.56 -14.45
CA MET A 5 13.31 -18.82 -13.73
C MET A 5 14.67 -18.97 -14.45
N SER A 6 14.95 -20.15 -15.01
CA SER A 6 16.14 -20.43 -15.82
C SER A 6 16.18 -19.59 -17.12
N SER A 7 15.06 -19.39 -17.81
CA SER A 7 15.04 -18.62 -19.08
C SER A 7 15.16 -17.11 -18.89
N VAL A 8 14.59 -16.54 -17.82
CA VAL A 8 14.70 -15.09 -17.54
C VAL A 8 16.10 -14.72 -17.02
N VAL A 9 16.72 -15.59 -16.21
CA VAL A 9 18.10 -15.40 -15.73
C VAL A 9 19.12 -15.51 -16.87
N ALA A 10 18.80 -16.22 -17.96
CA ALA A 10 19.63 -16.26 -19.16
C ALA A 10 19.63 -14.92 -19.93
N GLU A 11 18.54 -14.14 -19.89
CA GLU A 11 18.45 -12.82 -20.53
C GLU A 11 18.99 -11.68 -19.63
N TRP A 12 18.93 -11.85 -18.31
CA TRP A 12 19.35 -10.84 -17.33
C TRP A 12 20.37 -11.42 -16.36
N PRO A 13 21.67 -11.41 -16.70
CA PRO A 13 22.69 -11.94 -15.81
C PRO A 13 22.68 -11.19 -14.47
N ALA A 14 22.81 -11.94 -13.37
CA ALA A 14 22.83 -11.40 -12.03
C ALA A 14 24.11 -10.60 -11.72
N SER A 15 25.18 -10.81 -12.48
CA SER A 15 26.43 -10.08 -12.33
C SER A 15 27.25 -10.07 -13.62
N SER A 16 28.26 -9.22 -13.69
CA SER A 16 29.34 -9.36 -14.65
C SER A 16 30.20 -10.61 -14.37
N PRO A 17 30.96 -11.12 -15.37
CA PRO A 17 31.86 -12.27 -15.16
C PRO A 17 32.98 -11.98 -14.16
N GLU A 18 33.51 -10.75 -14.18
CA GLU A 18 34.51 -10.26 -13.25
C GLU A 18 33.88 -9.33 -12.22
N LEU A 19 34.36 -9.37 -10.98
CA LEU A 19 33.79 -8.60 -9.86
C LEU A 19 34.84 -7.93 -8.95
N LYS A 20 36.12 -8.08 -9.28
CA LYS A 20 37.22 -7.65 -8.43
C LYS A 20 37.18 -6.14 -8.12
N ASP A 21 36.98 -5.30 -9.13
CA ASP A 21 37.02 -3.85 -8.97
C ASP A 21 35.76 -3.35 -8.28
N LEU A 22 34.60 -3.91 -8.63
CA LEU A 22 33.33 -3.63 -7.96
C LEU A 22 33.41 -3.96 -6.47
N PHE A 23 33.86 -5.15 -6.10
CA PHE A 23 33.95 -5.52 -4.68
C PHE A 23 35.02 -4.73 -3.92
N SER A 24 36.13 -4.38 -4.57
CA SER A 24 37.16 -3.50 -3.99
C SER A 24 36.61 -2.09 -3.72
N ALA A 25 35.87 -1.52 -4.67
CA ALA A 25 35.20 -0.24 -4.52
C ALA A 25 34.10 -0.29 -3.46
N GLN A 26 33.27 -1.34 -3.48
CA GLN A 26 32.17 -1.53 -2.52
C GLN A 26 32.69 -1.65 -1.09
N ALA A 27 33.78 -2.38 -0.86
CA ALA A 27 34.40 -2.47 0.46
C ALA A 27 34.86 -1.10 1.00
N LYS A 28 35.38 -0.23 0.13
CA LYS A 28 35.77 1.14 0.51
C LYS A 28 34.56 2.01 0.81
N ALA A 29 33.54 1.95 -0.06
CA ALA A 29 32.29 2.67 0.12
C ALA A 29 31.58 2.28 1.41
N LEU A 30 31.53 0.99 1.74
CA LEU A 30 30.96 0.49 3.00
C LEU A 30 31.63 1.10 4.24
N GLY A 31 32.93 1.38 4.21
CA GLY A 31 33.61 2.07 5.30
C GLY A 31 33.16 3.53 5.49
N ALA A 32 32.75 4.19 4.39
CA ALA A 32 32.25 5.55 4.39
C ALA A 32 30.73 5.65 4.63
N LEU A 33 29.97 4.61 4.29
CA LEU A 33 28.52 4.56 4.43
C LEU A 33 28.08 4.60 5.90
N ARG A 34 26.90 5.17 6.11
CA ARG A 34 26.21 5.23 7.41
C ARG A 34 24.77 4.78 7.22
N ASN A 35 24.12 4.43 8.33
CA ASN A 35 22.69 4.11 8.30
C ASN A 35 21.89 5.35 7.91
N ALA A 36 20.79 5.14 7.18
CA ALA A 36 19.95 6.22 6.70
C ALA A 36 19.04 6.73 7.83
N PRO A 37 18.97 8.05 8.08
CA PRO A 37 18.16 8.58 9.16
C PRO A 37 16.66 8.37 8.91
N ARG A 38 15.90 8.16 9.98
CA ARG A 38 14.44 7.99 9.91
C ARG A 38 13.73 9.34 9.92
N THR A 39 13.62 9.95 8.73
CA THR A 39 13.08 11.31 8.55
C THR A 39 11.58 11.36 8.23
N SER A 40 10.99 10.23 7.83
CA SER A 40 9.61 10.14 7.37
C SER A 40 8.73 9.35 8.35
N LYS A 41 7.44 9.72 8.44
CA LYS A 41 6.46 9.09 9.33
C LYS A 41 5.47 8.23 8.54
N SER A 42 5.22 7.01 9.00
CA SER A 42 4.11 6.15 8.56
C SER A 42 3.16 5.87 9.72
N HIS A 43 2.09 5.09 9.44
CA HIS A 43 1.31 4.45 10.49
C HIS A 43 2.16 3.49 11.35
N PHE A 44 3.31 3.04 10.83
CA PHE A 44 4.24 2.10 11.43
C PHE A 44 5.46 2.69 12.11
N GLY A 45 5.42 3.99 12.37
CA GLY A 45 6.54 4.70 13.01
C GLY A 45 7.39 5.44 12.00
N MET A 46 8.57 5.83 12.46
CA MET A 46 9.53 6.57 11.63
C MET A 46 10.26 5.62 10.70
N TYR A 47 10.61 6.09 9.51
CA TYR A 47 11.34 5.32 8.51
C TYR A 47 12.24 6.22 7.67
N ALA A 48 13.31 5.65 7.11
CA ALA A 48 14.10 6.33 6.08
C ALA A 48 13.35 6.21 4.75
N ASP A 49 12.92 7.32 4.15
CA ASP A 49 12.27 7.27 2.83
C ASP A 49 13.28 7.04 1.70
N LEU A 50 12.80 6.81 0.48
CA LEU A 50 13.67 6.55 -0.67
C LEU A 50 14.62 7.73 -0.95
N ALA A 51 14.16 8.97 -0.79
CA ALA A 51 15.00 10.15 -1.03
C ALA A 51 16.14 10.23 -0.01
N THR A 52 15.82 10.03 1.27
CA THR A 52 16.78 10.01 2.37
C THR A 52 17.82 8.91 2.20
N LEU A 53 17.39 7.71 1.79
CA LEU A 53 18.31 6.61 1.49
C LEU A 53 19.24 6.98 0.33
N ILE A 54 18.70 7.54 -0.76
CA ILE A 54 19.50 7.94 -1.92
C ILE A 54 20.51 9.02 -1.54
N ASP A 55 20.12 10.03 -0.77
CA ASP A 55 21.02 11.11 -0.37
C ASP A 55 22.11 10.61 0.58
N THR A 56 21.82 9.59 1.40
CA THR A 56 22.81 8.94 2.29
C THR A 56 23.89 8.20 1.50
N ILE A 57 23.52 7.55 0.38
CA ILE A 57 24.45 6.69 -0.37
C ILE A 57 25.12 7.37 -1.55
N ARG A 58 24.54 8.44 -2.10
CA ARG A 58 24.97 9.02 -3.38
C ARG A 58 26.45 9.43 -3.36
N GLU A 59 26.86 10.17 -2.33
CA GLU A 59 28.22 10.68 -2.22
C GLU A 59 29.24 9.55 -1.94
N PRO A 60 29.07 8.66 -0.95
CA PRO A 60 29.99 7.54 -0.73
C PRO A 60 30.15 6.61 -1.93
N LEU A 61 29.07 6.32 -2.67
CA LEU A 61 29.16 5.50 -3.87
C LEU A 61 29.95 6.21 -4.98
N ALA A 62 29.63 7.47 -5.25
CA ALA A 62 30.29 8.24 -6.31
C ALA A 62 31.81 8.40 -6.07
N GLN A 63 32.24 8.63 -4.82
CA GLN A 63 33.66 8.74 -4.44
C GLN A 63 34.47 7.47 -4.71
N HIS A 64 33.81 6.32 -4.86
CA HIS A 64 34.44 5.04 -5.13
C HIS A 64 34.07 4.47 -6.51
N GLY A 65 33.61 5.30 -7.44
CA GLY A 65 33.30 4.88 -8.80
C GLY A 65 32.10 3.93 -8.89
N LEU A 66 31.19 3.98 -7.90
CA LEU A 66 29.98 3.18 -7.86
C LEU A 66 28.75 4.03 -8.22
N ALA A 67 27.80 3.40 -8.91
CA ALA A 67 26.49 3.98 -9.20
C ALA A 67 25.41 2.90 -9.05
N PHE A 68 24.16 3.29 -8.87
CA PHE A 68 23.04 2.35 -8.85
C PHE A 68 21.98 2.72 -9.89
N GLY A 69 21.23 1.71 -10.33
CA GLY A 69 20.07 1.85 -11.22
C GLY A 69 18.92 0.97 -10.77
N GLN A 70 17.69 1.45 -10.94
CA GLN A 70 16.47 0.70 -10.64
C GLN A 70 15.48 0.77 -11.79
N SER A 71 15.20 -0.37 -12.41
CA SER A 71 14.27 -0.51 -13.53
C SER A 71 13.20 -1.54 -13.21
N PHE A 72 12.06 -1.45 -13.90
CA PHE A 72 11.03 -2.47 -13.89
C PHE A 72 10.97 -3.16 -15.24
N CYS A 73 10.78 -4.47 -15.23
CA CYS A 73 10.54 -5.27 -16.42
C CYS A 73 9.34 -6.18 -16.18
N ILE A 74 8.58 -6.46 -17.24
CA ILE A 74 7.52 -7.46 -17.19
C ILE A 74 8.20 -8.84 -17.04
N TYR A 75 7.74 -9.65 -16.09
CA TYR A 75 8.34 -10.95 -15.80
C TYR A 75 7.42 -12.12 -16.20
N ASP A 76 6.21 -12.17 -15.63
CA ASP A 76 5.19 -13.18 -15.93
C ASP A 76 3.80 -12.55 -15.98
N GLU A 77 2.77 -13.38 -16.19
CA GLU A 77 1.39 -12.94 -16.13
C GLU A 77 1.01 -12.46 -14.71
N GLY A 78 0.90 -11.13 -14.58
CA GLY A 78 0.48 -10.48 -13.34
C GLY A 78 1.62 -10.07 -12.42
N TYR A 79 2.89 -10.22 -12.84
CA TYR A 79 4.04 -9.75 -12.09
C TYR A 79 5.06 -8.98 -12.94
N ASP A 80 5.53 -7.89 -12.35
CA ASP A 80 6.73 -7.19 -12.76
C ASP A 80 7.92 -7.63 -11.89
N VAL A 81 9.12 -7.39 -12.38
CA VAL A 81 10.35 -7.50 -11.61
C VAL A 81 11.01 -6.13 -11.49
N LEU A 82 11.28 -5.71 -10.25
CA LEU A 82 12.22 -4.64 -9.96
C LEU A 82 13.64 -5.19 -10.05
N ILE A 83 14.46 -4.56 -10.87
CA ILE A 83 15.87 -4.88 -11.07
C ILE A 83 16.66 -3.73 -10.47
N THR A 84 17.38 -4.00 -9.38
CA THR A 84 18.32 -3.04 -8.79
C THR A 84 19.72 -3.45 -9.17
N THR A 85 20.45 -2.59 -9.88
CA THR A 85 21.82 -2.86 -10.31
C THR A 85 22.78 -1.93 -9.58
N LEU A 86 23.84 -2.48 -9.00
CA LEU A 86 25.01 -1.74 -8.56
C LEU A 86 26.07 -1.85 -9.65
N HIS A 87 26.55 -0.72 -10.15
CA HIS A 87 27.52 -0.58 -11.22
C HIS A 87 28.84 -0.04 -10.66
N HIS A 88 29.95 -0.47 -11.26
CA HIS A 88 31.26 0.13 -11.07
C HIS A 88 31.75 0.74 -12.39
N GLU A 89 32.59 1.78 -12.32
CA GLU A 89 33.14 2.48 -13.49
C GLU A 89 33.92 1.57 -14.46
N SER A 90 34.43 0.43 -14.00
CA SER A 90 35.06 -0.59 -14.85
C SER A 90 34.09 -1.36 -15.74
N GLY A 91 32.78 -1.14 -15.59
CA GLY A 91 31.71 -1.89 -16.27
C GLY A 91 31.26 -3.15 -15.54
N GLN A 92 31.89 -3.49 -14.40
CA GLN A 92 31.44 -4.57 -13.53
C GLN A 92 30.12 -4.20 -12.85
N PHE A 93 29.25 -5.19 -12.60
CA PHE A 93 27.95 -4.97 -11.99
C PHE A 93 27.44 -6.18 -11.20
N VAL A 94 26.54 -5.92 -10.25
CA VAL A 94 25.71 -6.92 -9.55
C VAL A 94 24.26 -6.46 -9.57
N ARG A 95 23.32 -7.40 -9.71
CA ARG A 95 21.88 -7.15 -9.75
C ARG A 95 21.14 -7.92 -8.67
N SER A 96 20.14 -7.28 -8.08
CA SER A 96 19.09 -7.94 -7.32
C SER A 96 17.75 -7.85 -8.07
N PHE A 97 16.94 -8.88 -7.90
CA PHE A 97 15.65 -9.04 -8.57
C PHE A 97 14.55 -9.22 -7.53
N ASN A 98 13.53 -8.37 -7.57
CA ASN A 98 12.43 -8.39 -6.63
C ASN A 98 11.10 -8.43 -7.39
N ARG A 99 10.32 -9.51 -7.21
CA ARG A 99 8.99 -9.62 -7.84
C ARG A 99 8.00 -8.64 -7.21
N ILE A 100 7.18 -8.02 -8.05
CA ILE A 100 6.13 -7.09 -7.67
C ILE A 100 4.86 -7.51 -8.39
N LYS A 101 3.75 -7.57 -7.66
CA LYS A 101 2.45 -7.86 -8.24
C LYS A 101 2.01 -6.70 -9.13
N ALA A 102 1.77 -6.96 -10.42
CA ALA A 102 1.46 -5.94 -11.42
C ALA A 102 -0.03 -5.59 -11.49
N ASN A 103 -0.93 -6.52 -11.13
CA ASN A 103 -2.38 -6.33 -11.17
C ASN A 103 -2.95 -5.59 -9.93
N LEU A 104 -2.21 -4.59 -9.44
CA LEU A 104 -2.65 -3.72 -8.35
C LEU A 104 -3.31 -2.44 -8.89
N PRO A 105 -4.25 -1.82 -8.16
CA PRO A 105 -4.71 -0.47 -8.46
C PRO A 105 -3.53 0.50 -8.59
N PRO A 106 -3.57 1.50 -9.50
CA PRO A 106 -2.40 2.33 -9.80
C PRO A 106 -1.71 2.97 -8.58
N GLN A 107 -2.49 3.47 -7.62
CA GLN A 107 -1.96 4.08 -6.40
C GLN A 107 -1.27 3.05 -5.50
N GLN A 108 -1.82 1.85 -5.40
CA GLN A 108 -1.23 0.77 -4.62
C GLN A 108 0.06 0.27 -5.28
N TYR A 109 0.04 0.11 -6.61
CA TYR A 109 1.25 -0.25 -7.36
C TYR A 109 2.38 0.77 -7.15
N ALA A 110 2.09 2.08 -7.27
CA ALA A 110 3.09 3.12 -7.05
C ALA A 110 3.66 3.12 -5.62
N ALA A 111 2.82 2.89 -4.60
CA ALA A 111 3.26 2.76 -3.22
C ALA A 111 4.15 1.52 -3.01
N THR A 112 3.72 0.35 -3.51
CA THR A 112 4.50 -0.90 -3.46
C THR A 112 5.83 -0.74 -4.20
N ALA A 113 5.83 -0.18 -5.41
CA ALA A 113 7.03 0.06 -6.20
C ALA A 113 8.04 0.93 -5.45
N THR A 114 7.58 2.00 -4.79
CA THR A 114 8.44 2.90 -4.01
C THR A 114 9.02 2.19 -2.79
N TYR A 115 8.21 1.41 -2.08
CA TYR A 115 8.65 0.61 -0.93
C TYR A 115 9.71 -0.43 -1.32
N MET A 116 9.46 -1.17 -2.41
CA MET A 116 10.37 -2.21 -2.90
C MET A 116 11.69 -1.62 -3.40
N LYS A 117 11.66 -0.46 -4.07
CA LYS A 117 12.87 0.28 -4.45
C LYS A 117 13.75 0.58 -3.25
N ARG A 118 13.16 1.06 -2.16
CA ARG A 118 13.91 1.35 -0.94
C ARG A 118 14.55 0.08 -0.36
N VAL A 119 13.77 -0.98 -0.18
CA VAL A 119 14.26 -2.24 0.42
C VAL A 119 15.37 -2.86 -0.43
N ALA A 120 15.18 -2.93 -1.74
CA ALA A 120 16.18 -3.50 -2.65
C ALA A 120 17.47 -2.68 -2.70
N LEU A 121 17.36 -1.35 -2.66
CA LEU A 121 18.51 -0.45 -2.65
C LEU A 121 19.31 -0.57 -1.34
N ALA A 122 18.63 -0.53 -0.19
CA ALA A 122 19.23 -0.72 1.13
C ALA A 122 20.02 -2.04 1.21
N ALA A 123 19.40 -3.13 0.74
CA ALA A 123 20.02 -4.45 0.74
C ALA A 123 21.27 -4.55 -0.14
N ILE A 124 21.23 -4.03 -1.37
CA ILE A 124 22.37 -4.18 -2.30
C ILE A 124 23.57 -3.30 -1.93
N VAL A 125 23.33 -2.15 -1.31
CA VAL A 125 24.40 -1.22 -0.90
C VAL A 125 24.90 -1.46 0.52
N GLY A 126 24.17 -2.24 1.33
CA GLY A 126 24.54 -2.59 2.70
C GLY A 126 24.27 -1.48 3.71
N VAL A 127 23.12 -0.80 3.60
CA VAL A 127 22.68 0.28 4.50
C VAL A 127 21.35 -0.12 5.15
N ALA A 128 21.27 0.07 6.46
CA ALA A 128 20.05 -0.05 7.25
C ALA A 128 19.44 1.35 7.52
N ALA A 129 18.17 1.41 7.92
CA ALA A 129 17.66 2.60 8.59
C ALA A 129 18.24 2.70 10.01
N GLU A 130 18.45 3.92 10.51
CA GLU A 130 18.93 4.16 11.87
C GLU A 130 17.97 3.57 12.92
N ASP A 131 18.53 2.91 13.95
CA ASP A 131 17.78 2.25 15.03
C ASP A 131 16.74 1.21 14.53
N GLU A 132 17.13 0.38 13.56
CA GLU A 132 16.33 -0.75 13.07
C GLU A 132 16.06 -1.78 14.21
N ASP A 133 14.96 -1.57 14.94
CA ASP A 133 14.23 -2.58 15.72
C ASP A 133 12.88 -2.88 15.03
N ASP A 134 12.96 -3.10 13.71
CA ASP A 134 11.82 -3.18 12.78
C ASP A 134 10.90 -4.39 13.06
N GLY A 135 11.36 -5.40 13.80
CA GLY A 135 10.58 -6.60 14.09
C GLY A 135 9.36 -6.34 14.97
N GLU A 136 9.53 -5.57 16.05
CA GLU A 136 8.43 -5.27 16.98
C GLU A 136 7.61 -4.06 16.54
N GLU A 137 8.24 -3.02 15.99
CA GLU A 137 7.56 -1.78 15.59
C GLU A 137 6.64 -2.02 14.36
N ALA A 138 7.10 -2.77 13.35
CA ALA A 138 6.29 -3.12 12.19
C ALA A 138 5.12 -4.04 12.56
N THR A 139 5.33 -5.00 13.48
CA THR A 139 4.26 -5.90 13.96
C THR A 139 3.20 -5.12 14.73
N ARG A 140 3.61 -4.26 15.68
CA ARG A 140 2.66 -3.43 16.45
C ARG A 140 1.82 -2.55 15.55
N ALA A 141 2.43 -1.95 14.54
CA ALA A 141 1.67 -1.05 13.70
C ALA A 141 0.87 -1.74 12.59
N ALA A 142 1.24 -2.95 12.14
CA ALA A 142 0.38 -3.83 11.34
C ALA A 142 -0.94 -4.13 12.07
N VAL A 143 -0.85 -4.35 13.40
CA VAL A 143 -2.04 -4.51 14.23
C VAL A 143 -2.84 -3.22 14.31
N VAL A 144 -2.21 -2.06 14.54
CA VAL A 144 -2.92 -0.77 14.63
C VAL A 144 -3.59 -0.38 13.31
N SER A 145 -2.92 -0.51 12.16
CA SER A 145 -3.50 -0.16 10.86
C SER A 145 -4.71 -1.02 10.52
N ASN A 146 -4.63 -2.34 10.79
CA ASN A 146 -5.75 -3.25 10.55
C ASN A 146 -6.96 -2.89 11.42
N VAL A 147 -6.73 -2.50 12.68
CA VAL A 147 -7.80 -2.06 13.59
C VAL A 147 -8.41 -0.72 13.14
N GLU A 148 -7.61 0.23 12.66
CA GLU A 148 -8.10 1.53 12.16
C GLU A 148 -8.92 1.37 10.87
N ASP A 149 -8.45 0.56 9.93
CA ASP A 149 -9.15 0.27 8.68
C ASP A 149 -10.44 -0.50 8.93
N GLU A 150 -10.42 -1.48 9.81
CA GLU A 150 -11.60 -2.23 10.23
C GLU A 150 -12.65 -1.29 10.86
N ALA A 151 -12.24 -0.45 11.82
CA ALA A 151 -13.13 0.50 12.47
C ALA A 151 -13.74 1.50 11.46
N ARG A 152 -12.96 1.93 10.46
CA ARG A 152 -13.45 2.80 9.38
C ARG A 152 -14.48 2.08 8.51
N ILE A 153 -14.22 0.84 8.12
CA ILE A 153 -15.12 0.00 7.32
C ILE A 153 -16.43 -0.23 8.08
N GLU A 154 -16.35 -0.61 9.35
CA GLU A 154 -17.51 -0.81 10.22
C GLU A 154 -18.32 0.48 10.34
N LYS A 155 -17.68 1.63 10.59
CA LYS A 155 -18.36 2.93 10.68
C LYS A 155 -19.12 3.30 9.40
N ILE A 156 -18.54 3.05 8.23
CA ILE A 156 -19.20 3.31 6.93
C ILE A 156 -20.38 2.35 6.74
N GLY A 157 -20.22 1.07 7.08
CA GLY A 157 -21.31 0.09 7.02
C GLY A 157 -22.48 0.49 7.92
N MET A 158 -22.19 0.89 9.17
CA MET A 158 -23.18 1.39 10.12
C MET A 158 -23.94 2.61 9.61
N ALA A 159 -23.25 3.58 9.00
CA ALA A 159 -23.88 4.77 8.43
C ALA A 159 -24.83 4.40 7.28
N LYS A 160 -24.41 3.52 6.38
CA LYS A 160 -25.24 3.04 5.27
C LYS A 160 -26.45 2.25 5.75
N LEU A 161 -26.29 1.41 6.78
CA LEU A 161 -27.41 0.66 7.37
C LEU A 161 -28.46 1.58 7.98
N ARG A 162 -28.05 2.73 8.56
CA ARG A 162 -28.98 3.75 9.06
C ARG A 162 -29.75 4.48 7.96
N GLU A 163 -29.16 4.59 6.77
CA GLU A 163 -29.77 5.27 5.61
C GLU A 163 -30.62 4.32 4.75
N ALA A 164 -30.40 3.01 4.86
CA ALA A 164 -31.11 1.97 4.11
C ALA A 164 -32.60 1.92 4.47
N LYS A 165 -33.45 1.95 3.45
CA LYS A 165 -34.91 1.98 3.57
C LYS A 165 -35.55 0.63 3.28
N THR A 166 -34.91 -0.22 2.50
CA THR A 166 -35.44 -1.55 2.14
C THR A 166 -34.60 -2.69 2.71
N ASP A 167 -35.21 -3.88 2.76
CA ASP A 167 -34.51 -5.11 3.15
C ASP A 167 -33.43 -5.50 2.13
N GLU A 168 -33.65 -5.22 0.84
CA GLU A 168 -32.66 -5.47 -0.21
C GLU A 168 -31.41 -4.60 -0.03
N GLU A 169 -31.56 -3.31 0.31
CA GLU A 169 -30.42 -2.41 0.55
C GLU A 169 -29.60 -2.88 1.77
N ARG A 170 -30.27 -3.33 2.84
CA ARG A 170 -29.60 -3.90 4.02
C ARG A 170 -28.86 -5.20 3.69
N ALA A 171 -29.48 -6.10 2.92
CA ALA A 171 -28.87 -7.35 2.48
C ALA A 171 -27.64 -7.11 1.60
N GLU A 172 -27.68 -6.10 0.70
CA GLU A 172 -26.53 -5.75 -0.13
C GLU A 172 -25.36 -5.21 0.71
N ILE A 173 -25.63 -4.41 1.75
CA ILE A 173 -24.60 -3.90 2.66
C ILE A 173 -23.94 -5.06 3.43
N LEU A 174 -24.72 -6.02 3.92
CA LEU A 174 -24.20 -7.20 4.62
C LEU A 174 -23.41 -8.11 3.70
N SER A 175 -23.86 -8.35 2.47
CA SER A 175 -23.11 -9.12 1.47
C SER A 175 -21.74 -8.50 1.16
N LYS A 176 -21.68 -7.16 1.07
CA LYS A 176 -20.40 -6.43 0.92
C LYS A 176 -19.51 -6.56 2.16
N ALA A 177 -20.08 -6.61 3.37
CA ALA A 177 -19.33 -6.83 4.59
C ALA A 177 -18.80 -8.28 4.68
N GLU A 178 -19.59 -9.29 4.31
CA GLU A 178 -19.16 -10.69 4.23
C GLU A 178 -18.01 -10.89 3.26
N LYS A 179 -18.06 -10.23 2.09
CA LYS A 179 -16.95 -10.25 1.13
C LYS A 179 -15.67 -9.66 1.74
N ARG A 180 -15.79 -8.60 2.54
CA ARG A 180 -14.64 -8.00 3.25
C ARG A 180 -14.08 -8.90 4.34
N VAL A 181 -14.91 -9.73 4.98
CA VAL A 181 -14.44 -10.79 5.90
C VAL A 181 -13.64 -11.85 5.13
N GLN A 182 -14.10 -12.26 3.96
CA GLN A 182 -13.35 -13.20 3.09
C GLN A 182 -12.03 -12.60 2.60
N GLU A 183 -12.01 -11.30 2.32
CA GLU A 183 -10.81 -10.54 1.95
C GLU A 183 -9.90 -10.22 3.15
N GLY A 184 -10.31 -10.56 4.38
CA GLY A 184 -9.52 -10.34 5.60
C GLY A 184 -9.44 -8.89 6.07
N THR A 185 -10.26 -7.99 5.53
CA THR A 185 -10.27 -6.55 5.87
C THR A 185 -11.35 -6.16 6.90
N LEU A 186 -12.13 -7.14 7.38
CA LEU A 186 -13.17 -6.99 8.39
C LEU A 186 -13.20 -8.27 9.24
N SER A 187 -13.26 -8.16 10.58
CA SER A 187 -13.40 -9.35 11.43
C SER A 187 -14.81 -9.92 11.38
N ARG A 188 -14.92 -11.18 11.81
CA ARG A 188 -16.21 -11.83 11.99
C ARG A 188 -17.03 -11.17 13.11
N GLU A 189 -16.39 -10.60 14.12
CA GLU A 189 -17.08 -9.86 15.19
C GLU A 189 -17.68 -8.54 14.68
N ALA A 190 -16.96 -7.80 13.83
CA ALA A 190 -17.48 -6.58 13.20
C ALA A 190 -18.65 -6.89 12.27
N LEU A 191 -18.61 -8.01 11.53
CA LEU A 191 -19.74 -8.48 10.74
C LEU A 191 -20.98 -8.76 11.61
N VAL A 192 -20.81 -9.38 12.78
CA VAL A 192 -21.91 -9.63 13.73
C VAL A 192 -22.52 -8.32 14.22
N ARG A 193 -21.71 -7.29 14.51
CA ARG A 193 -22.20 -5.97 14.90
C ARG A 193 -23.00 -5.30 13.78
N LEU A 194 -22.53 -5.38 12.54
CA LEU A 194 -23.25 -4.88 11.37
C LEU A 194 -24.58 -5.63 11.15
N ALA A 195 -24.59 -6.96 11.32
CA ALA A 195 -25.80 -7.76 11.23
C ALA A 195 -26.83 -7.37 12.30
N SER A 196 -26.40 -7.14 13.55
CA SER A 196 -27.26 -6.63 14.62
C SER A 196 -27.86 -5.28 14.25
N ALA A 197 -27.03 -4.34 13.77
CA ALA A 197 -27.49 -3.01 13.37
C ALA A 197 -28.48 -3.05 12.19
N ALA A 198 -28.35 -4.01 11.27
CA ALA A 198 -29.28 -4.20 10.17
C ALA A 198 -30.66 -4.65 10.67
N VAL A 199 -30.70 -5.53 11.67
CA VAL A 199 -31.95 -5.97 12.34
C VAL A 199 -32.60 -4.80 13.07
N ASP A 200 -31.81 -4.03 13.83
CA ASP A 200 -32.32 -2.86 14.57
C ASP A 200 -32.90 -1.80 13.61
N ALA A 201 -32.24 -1.57 12.47
CA ALA A 201 -32.72 -0.67 11.42
C ALA A 201 -34.02 -1.16 10.75
N ALA A 202 -34.24 -2.47 10.65
CA ALA A 202 -35.47 -3.04 10.12
C ALA A 202 -36.66 -2.92 11.09
N VAL A 203 -36.40 -2.98 12.41
CA VAL A 203 -37.42 -2.87 13.47
C VAL A 203 -37.85 -1.41 13.70
N ALA A 204 -36.98 -0.44 13.42
CA ALA A 204 -37.32 0.98 13.47
C ALA A 204 -38.31 1.36 12.34
N LYS A 205 -39.62 1.35 12.64
CA LYS A 205 -40.71 1.64 11.68
C LYS A 205 -40.44 2.88 10.81
N PRO A 206 -40.76 2.85 9.50
CA PRO A 206 -40.69 4.04 8.66
C PRO A 206 -41.64 5.13 9.19
N LYS A 207 -41.11 6.36 9.29
CA LYS A 207 -41.90 7.55 9.67
C LYS A 207 -43.06 7.70 8.66
N PRO A 208 -44.33 7.82 9.11
CA PRO A 208 -45.45 7.92 8.18
C PRO A 208 -45.31 9.17 7.31
N ALA A 209 -45.56 8.99 6.01
CA ALA A 209 -45.54 10.06 5.02
C ALA A 209 -46.50 11.18 5.43
N ALA A 210 -46.00 12.42 5.45
CA ALA A 210 -46.83 13.59 5.71
C ALA A 210 -47.96 13.67 4.66
N THR A 211 -49.20 13.68 5.13
CA THR A 211 -50.40 13.84 4.31
C THR A 211 -50.34 15.17 3.54
N PRO A 212 -50.67 15.22 2.24
CA PRO A 212 -50.64 16.46 1.49
C PRO A 212 -51.68 17.42 2.06
N LYS A 213 -51.25 18.63 2.43
CA LYS A 213 -52.15 19.70 2.87
C LYS A 213 -53.04 20.10 1.69
N THR A 214 -54.34 19.84 1.80
CA THR A 214 -55.36 20.35 0.89
C THR A 214 -55.32 21.88 0.92
N GLN A 215 -54.95 22.51 -0.20
CA GLN A 215 -55.08 23.96 -0.37
C GLN A 215 -56.56 24.33 -0.42
N ALA A 216 -57.05 25.03 0.61
CA ALA A 216 -58.33 25.70 0.56
C ALA A 216 -58.26 26.87 -0.43
N ALA A 217 -59.12 26.82 -1.45
CA ALA A 217 -59.30 27.89 -2.43
C ALA A 217 -59.71 29.19 -1.72
N ARG A 218 -58.95 30.26 -1.96
CA ARG A 218 -59.35 31.65 -1.66
C ARG A 218 -60.06 32.21 -2.90
N THR A 219 -61.35 32.49 -2.77
CA THR A 219 -62.12 33.30 -3.71
C THR A 219 -61.63 34.76 -3.66
N PRO A 220 -61.44 35.45 -4.80
CA PRO A 220 -61.10 36.88 -4.78
C PRO A 220 -62.36 37.71 -4.57
N ALA A 221 -62.29 38.68 -3.66
CA ALA A 221 -63.29 39.72 -3.48
C ALA A 221 -63.20 40.73 -4.64
N ALA A 222 -64.33 40.98 -5.28
CA ALA A 222 -64.49 41.95 -6.36
C ALA A 222 -64.34 43.39 -5.86
N ALA A 223 -63.62 44.21 -6.63
CA ALA A 223 -63.62 45.65 -6.56
C ALA A 223 -64.63 46.20 -7.59
N ALA A 224 -65.52 47.11 -7.19
CA ALA A 224 -66.11 48.10 -8.07
C ALA A 224 -66.86 49.19 -7.29
N GLN A 225 -66.34 50.42 -7.46
CA GLN A 225 -66.98 51.74 -7.44
C GLN A 225 -67.46 52.33 -6.11
#